data_AF-A0A949ZQZ4-F1
#
_entry.id   AF-A0A949ZQZ4-F1
#
_cell.length_a   1.000
_cell.length_b   1.000
_cell.length_c   1.000
_cell.angle_alpha   90.00
_cell.angle_beta   90.00
_cell.angle_gamma   90.00
#
_symmetry.space_group_name_H-M   'P 1'
#
loop_
_entity.id
_entity.type
_entity.pdbx_description
1 polymer ?
#
loop_
_entity_poly.entity_id
_entity_poly.type
_entity_poly.pdbx_seq_one_letter_code
_entity_poly.pdbx_strand_id
1 'polypeptide(L)'
;MKASLKYFGSVLIMGALMAPCGALAQDRDHDKDHDRDRKDRVYDRAHRDYHNWDENEDHAYRRWLDGRHEQYRDFNQLNASQQRAYWNWRHKHADMDRDRDHDHDHDHQ
;
A
#
# COMPACT_ATOMS: atom_id res chain seq x y z
N MET A 1 15.16 -33.72 -23.06
CA MET A 1 15.17 -33.33 -24.48
C MET A 1 15.00 -31.81 -24.58
N LYS A 2 15.98 -31.13 -25.20
CA LYS A 2 16.02 -29.75 -25.77
C LYS A 2 15.76 -28.58 -24.79
N ALA A 3 16.80 -27.89 -24.27
CA ALA A 3 17.59 -26.77 -24.87
C ALA A 3 16.77 -25.46 -24.96
N SER A 4 17.20 -24.29 -24.45
CA SER A 4 18.28 -23.42 -24.98
C SER A 4 18.42 -22.19 -24.05
N LEU A 5 19.58 -21.83 -23.48
CA LEU A 5 20.68 -21.00 -24.01
C LEU A 5 20.35 -19.51 -24.29
N LYS A 6 21.14 -18.60 -23.68
CA LYS A 6 21.73 -17.34 -24.21
C LYS A 6 22.01 -16.36 -23.03
N TYR A 7 23.21 -16.30 -22.46
CA TYR A 7 24.43 -15.60 -22.90
C TYR A 7 24.47 -14.08 -22.68
N PHE A 8 25.48 -13.70 -21.88
CA PHE A 8 26.39 -12.55 -21.97
C PHE A 8 25.82 -11.12 -22.02
N GLY A 9 26.20 -10.36 -20.99
CA GLY A 9 26.21 -8.90 -21.00
C GLY A 9 27.08 -8.36 -19.88
N SER A 10 28.40 -8.44 -20.04
CA SER A 10 29.38 -7.69 -19.23
C SER A 10 29.41 -6.24 -19.73
N VAL A 11 29.26 -5.27 -18.82
CA VAL A 11 29.84 -3.93 -18.98
C VAL A 11 30.35 -3.47 -17.61
N LEU A 12 31.67 -3.35 -17.50
CA LEU A 12 32.38 -2.62 -16.46
C LEU A 12 32.19 -1.12 -16.72
N ILE A 13 31.73 -0.35 -15.72
CA ILE A 13 31.90 1.10 -15.69
C ILE A 13 32.73 1.45 -14.46
N MET A 14 34.03 1.66 -14.71
CA MET A 14 34.97 2.31 -13.81
C MET A 14 34.80 3.81 -14.01
N GLY A 15 34.30 4.51 -12.98
CA GLY A 15 34.20 5.96 -12.95
C GLY A 15 34.58 6.45 -11.56
N ALA A 16 35.87 6.66 -11.32
CA ALA A 16 36.34 7.43 -10.18
C ALA A 16 36.07 8.92 -10.47
N LEU A 17 35.51 9.69 -9.55
CA LEU A 17 35.89 11.08 -9.33
C LEU A 17 35.29 11.65 -8.03
N MET A 18 36.21 12.08 -7.15
CA MET A 18 36.18 13.26 -6.27
C MET A 18 35.02 13.45 -5.27
N ALA A 19 35.37 13.28 -3.99
CA ALA A 19 34.58 13.72 -2.84
C ALA A 19 34.67 15.25 -2.64
N PRO A 20 33.55 15.95 -2.40
CA PRO A 20 33.56 17.24 -1.73
C PRO A 20 33.70 17.03 -0.22
N CYS A 21 34.84 17.43 0.33
CA CYS A 21 34.94 17.76 1.75
C CYS A 21 34.20 19.09 2.00
N GLY A 22 33.31 19.12 3.00
CA GLY A 22 32.93 20.35 3.66
C GLY A 22 31.42 20.57 3.78
N ALA A 23 30.97 20.49 5.04
CA ALA A 23 29.75 21.05 5.61
C ALA A 23 28.44 20.61 4.91
N LEU A 24 27.45 20.12 5.63
CA LEU A 24 26.62 20.97 6.49
C LEU A 24 25.88 20.05 7.47
N ALA A 25 25.74 20.53 8.70
CA ALA A 25 24.83 20.10 9.76
C ALA A 25 24.06 18.79 9.49
N GLN A 26 24.44 17.71 10.19
CA GLN A 26 23.59 16.51 10.26
C GLN A 26 22.30 16.89 10.99
N ASP A 27 21.33 17.23 10.15
CA ASP A 27 20.00 16.66 10.06
C ASP A 27 19.22 16.50 11.35
N ARG A 28 18.09 17.22 11.35
CA ARG A 28 16.93 17.04 12.19
C ARG A 28 16.40 15.62 11.96
N ASP A 29 16.58 14.74 12.93
CA ASP A 29 16.05 13.37 12.93
C ASP A 29 14.52 13.32 13.14
N HIS A 30 13.71 13.94 12.28
CA HIS A 30 12.23 14.01 12.46
C HIS A 30 11.39 13.80 11.19
N ASP A 31 11.86 13.02 10.20
CA ASP A 31 11.13 12.78 8.94
C ASP A 31 10.86 11.29 8.62
N LYS A 32 10.76 10.40 9.63
CA LYS A 32 10.54 8.95 9.38
C LYS A 32 9.09 8.48 9.41
N ASP A 33 8.16 9.27 9.94
CA ASP A 33 6.77 8.84 10.11
C ASP A 33 5.90 9.12 8.87
N HIS A 34 6.18 10.19 8.12
CA HIS A 34 5.43 10.55 6.91
C HIS A 34 5.66 9.62 5.70
N ASP A 35 6.72 8.82 5.71
CA ASP A 35 7.07 7.92 4.61
C ASP A 35 6.33 6.57 4.66
N ARG A 36 5.75 6.20 5.80
CA ARG A 36 4.99 4.95 5.94
C ARG A 36 3.62 5.05 5.25
N ASP A 37 2.91 6.16 5.46
CA ASP A 37 1.57 6.38 4.90
C ASP A 37 1.54 6.43 3.36
N ARG A 38 2.67 6.73 2.71
CA ARG A 38 2.72 6.88 1.26
C ARG A 38 3.02 5.57 0.51
N LYS A 39 3.57 4.56 1.18
CA LYS A 39 4.13 3.37 0.51
C LYS A 39 3.07 2.31 0.19
N ASP A 40 2.00 2.23 0.97
CA ASP A 40 1.00 1.16 0.82
C ASP A 40 -0.29 1.68 0.16
N ARG A 41 -0.16 2.59 -0.81
CA ARG A 41 -1.32 3.09 -1.56
C ARG A 41 -1.69 2.15 -2.69
N VAL A 42 -2.91 1.66 -2.68
CA VAL A 42 -3.46 0.77 -3.68
C VAL A 42 -4.43 1.53 -4.58
N TYR A 43 -4.27 1.37 -5.89
CA TYR A 43 -5.11 2.03 -6.88
C TYR A 43 -6.29 1.13 -7.27
N ASP A 44 -7.52 1.57 -7.01
CA ASP A 44 -8.69 0.91 -7.56
C ASP A 44 -9.01 1.47 -8.95
N ARG A 45 -8.79 0.64 -9.96
CA ARG A 45 -9.11 0.97 -11.35
C ARG A 45 -10.61 1.08 -11.62
N ALA A 46 -11.45 0.43 -10.82
CA ALA A 46 -12.89 0.43 -11.04
C ALA A 46 -13.53 1.77 -10.67
N HIS A 47 -13.15 2.35 -9.54
CA HIS A 47 -13.66 3.64 -9.06
C HIS A 47 -12.69 4.81 -9.30
N ARG A 48 -11.49 4.53 -9.79
CA ARG A 48 -10.43 5.49 -10.15
C ARG A 48 -9.92 6.30 -8.96
N ASP A 49 -9.93 5.71 -7.78
CA ASP A 49 -9.48 6.26 -6.51
C ASP A 49 -8.24 5.53 -5.98
N TYR A 50 -7.57 6.20 -5.03
CA TYR A 50 -6.43 5.66 -4.31
C TYR A 50 -6.86 5.37 -2.88
N HIS A 51 -6.66 4.13 -2.45
CA HIS A 51 -6.88 3.70 -1.08
C HIS A 51 -5.55 3.53 -0.36
N ASN A 52 -5.49 3.94 0.90
CA ASN A 52 -4.35 3.60 1.75
C ASN A 52 -4.61 2.22 2.33
N TRP A 53 -3.64 1.31 2.18
CA TRP A 53 -3.67 0.00 2.79
C TRP A 53 -3.08 0.10 4.20
N ASP A 54 -3.87 0.66 5.12
CA ASP A 54 -3.53 0.77 6.54
C ASP A 54 -4.03 -0.44 7.34
N GLU A 55 -3.83 -0.42 8.66
CA GLU A 55 -4.28 -1.49 9.56
C GLU A 55 -5.80 -1.66 9.57
N ASN A 56 -6.55 -0.57 9.36
CA ASN A 56 -8.01 -0.62 9.29
C ASN A 56 -8.48 -1.31 8.00
N GLU A 57 -7.81 -1.00 6.88
CA GLU A 57 -8.06 -1.64 5.60
C GLU A 57 -7.70 -3.14 5.65
N ASP A 58 -6.58 -3.52 6.28
CA ASP A 58 -6.23 -4.93 6.46
C ASP A 58 -7.27 -5.68 7.30
N HIS A 59 -7.80 -5.05 8.36
CA HIS A 59 -8.86 -5.65 9.18
C HIS A 59 -10.16 -5.80 8.39
N ALA A 60 -10.56 -4.80 7.60
CA ALA A 60 -11.72 -4.87 6.72
C ALA A 60 -11.55 -5.99 5.66
N TYR A 61 -10.36 -6.12 5.09
CA TYR A 61 -10.03 -7.17 4.15
C TYR A 61 -10.12 -8.57 4.77
N ARG A 62 -9.57 -8.77 5.97
CA ARG A 62 -9.72 -10.05 6.70
C ARG A 62 -11.18 -10.39 6.97
N ARG A 63 -11.99 -9.40 7.34
CA ARG A 63 -13.44 -9.60 7.56
C ARG A 63 -14.16 -10.04 6.29
N TRP A 64 -13.79 -9.45 5.14
CA TRP A 64 -14.32 -9.84 3.84
C TRP A 64 -13.95 -11.28 3.48
N LEU A 65 -12.72 -11.70 3.77
CA LEU A 65 -12.27 -13.09 3.58
C LEU A 65 -12.98 -14.07 4.51
N ASP A 66 -13.15 -13.69 5.77
CA ASP A 66 -13.85 -14.49 6.79
C ASP A 66 -15.29 -14.77 6.36
N GLY A 67 -16.03 -13.76 5.89
CA GLY A 67 -17.38 -13.94 5.35
C GLY A 67 -17.46 -14.83 4.10
N ARG A 68 -16.33 -15.08 3.43
CA ARG A 68 -16.22 -15.96 2.25
C ARG A 68 -15.60 -17.32 2.58
N HIS A 69 -15.18 -17.55 3.83
CA HIS A 69 -14.38 -18.69 4.26
C HIS A 69 -13.11 -18.90 3.41
N GLU A 70 -12.51 -17.80 2.92
CA GLU A 70 -11.26 -17.84 2.17
C GLU A 70 -10.05 -17.70 3.09
N GLN A 71 -8.93 -18.36 2.75
CA GLN A 71 -7.68 -18.21 3.49
C GLN A 71 -7.07 -16.82 3.25
N TYR A 72 -6.42 -16.28 4.28
CA TYR A 72 -5.67 -15.03 4.15
C TYR A 72 -4.59 -15.14 3.07
N ARG A 73 -4.62 -14.18 2.13
CA ARG A 73 -3.63 -14.00 1.08
C ARG A 73 -3.41 -12.50 0.90
N ASP A 74 -2.18 -12.11 0.62
CA ASP A 74 -1.85 -10.71 0.37
C ASP A 74 -2.69 -10.14 -0.77
N PHE A 75 -3.20 -8.92 -0.60
CA PHE A 75 -4.06 -8.27 -1.59
C PHE A 75 -3.39 -8.16 -2.96
N ASN A 76 -2.08 -7.96 -3.00
CA ASN A 76 -1.31 -7.86 -4.25
C ASN A 76 -1.20 -9.19 -4.99
N GLN A 77 -1.42 -10.31 -4.30
CA GLN A 77 -1.43 -11.65 -4.90
C GLN A 77 -2.80 -12.04 -5.45
N LEU A 78 -3.85 -11.26 -5.17
CA LEU A 78 -5.19 -11.50 -5.69
C LEU A 78 -5.25 -11.24 -7.20
N ASN A 79 -6.11 -11.99 -7.87
CA ASN A 79 -6.43 -11.71 -9.26
C ASN A 79 -7.24 -10.42 -9.38
N ALA A 80 -7.16 -9.73 -10.53
CA ALA A 80 -7.87 -8.47 -10.76
C ALA A 80 -9.39 -8.55 -10.53
N SER A 81 -10.00 -9.72 -10.73
CA SER A 81 -11.42 -9.92 -10.43
C SER A 81 -11.73 -9.96 -8.94
N GLN A 82 -10.84 -10.52 -8.12
CA GLN A 82 -10.98 -10.58 -6.67
C GLN A 82 -10.72 -9.21 -6.04
N GLN A 83 -9.70 -8.50 -6.51
CA GLN A 83 -9.43 -7.11 -6.09
C GLN A 83 -10.66 -6.22 -6.32
N ARG A 84 -11.28 -6.33 -7.51
CA ARG A 84 -12.53 -5.61 -7.82
C ARG A 84 -13.69 -6.00 -6.91
N ALA A 85 -13.83 -7.30 -6.60
CA ALA A 85 -14.88 -7.78 -5.72
C ALA A 85 -14.72 -7.23 -4.30
N TYR A 86 -13.48 -7.13 -3.81
CA TYR A 86 -13.16 -6.50 -2.54
C TYR A 86 -13.51 -5.01 -2.55
N TRP A 87 -13.04 -4.24 -3.53
CA TRP A 87 -13.35 -2.80 -3.62
C TRP A 87 -14.86 -2.53 -3.69
N ASN A 88 -15.58 -3.30 -4.51
CA ASN A 88 -17.04 -3.23 -4.56
C ASN A 88 -17.71 -3.51 -3.20
N TRP A 89 -17.15 -4.40 -2.40
CA TRP A 89 -17.65 -4.66 -1.04
C TRP A 89 -17.28 -3.54 -0.08
N ARG A 90 -16.04 -3.00 -0.17
CA ARG A 90 -15.60 -1.88 0.66
C ARG A 90 -16.46 -0.65 0.46
N HIS A 91 -16.79 -0.27 -0.78
CA HIS A 91 -17.68 0.87 -1.00
C HIS A 91 -19.09 0.66 -0.40
N LYS A 92 -19.57 -0.57 -0.34
CA LYS A 92 -20.87 -0.87 0.30
C LYS A 92 -20.82 -0.87 1.82
N HIS A 93 -19.66 -1.10 2.42
CA HIS A 93 -19.47 -1.18 3.87
C HIS A 93 -18.76 0.05 4.46
N ALA A 94 -18.19 0.92 3.64
CA ALA A 94 -17.52 2.15 4.08
C ALA A 94 -18.49 3.15 4.71
N ASP A 95 -19.77 3.16 4.32
CA ASP A 95 -20.77 4.05 4.92
C ASP A 95 -21.07 3.68 6.38
N MET A 96 -20.97 2.40 6.76
CA MET A 96 -21.20 1.97 8.15
C MET A 96 -20.09 2.39 9.12
N ASP A 97 -18.90 2.67 8.62
CA ASP A 97 -17.79 3.16 9.45
C ASP A 97 -17.92 4.66 9.75
N ARG A 98 -18.62 5.43 8.90
CA ARG A 98 -18.78 6.89 9.05
C ARG A 98 -19.76 7.29 10.15
N ASP A 99 -20.76 6.45 10.44
CA ASP A 99 -21.79 6.78 11.44
C ASP A 99 -21.26 6.71 12.88
N ARG A 100 -20.10 6.09 13.13
CA ARG A 100 -19.52 5.98 14.50
C ARG A 100 -18.90 7.27 15.02
N ASP A 101 -18.44 8.15 14.14
CA ASP A 101 -17.72 9.35 14.54
C ASP A 101 -18.65 10.57 14.70
N HIS A 102 -19.92 10.47 14.31
CA HIS A 102 -20.85 11.60 14.32
C HIS A 102 -21.55 11.85 15.67
N ASP A 103 -21.42 10.93 16.63
CA ASP A 103 -22.12 11.01 17.93
C ASP A 103 -21.35 11.78 19.02
N HIS A 104 -20.22 12.44 18.69
CA HIS A 104 -19.37 13.11 19.69
C HIS A 104 -19.47 14.65 19.74
N ASP A 105 -20.41 15.27 19.02
CA ASP A 105 -20.56 16.74 19.00
C ASP A 105 -21.78 17.28 19.76
N HIS A 106 -22.51 16.46 20.51
CA HIS A 106 -23.80 16.82 21.12
C HIS A 106 -23.81 17.10 22.63
N ASP A 107 -22.68 17.48 23.25
CA ASP A 107 -22.60 17.69 24.71
C ASP A 107 -21.92 19.02 25.16
N HIS A 108 -22.10 20.10 24.39
CA HIS A 108 -21.73 21.46 24.83
C HIS A 108 -22.92 22.42 24.74
N GLN A 109 -23.75 22.49 25.79
CA GLN A 109 -24.57 23.67 26.11
C GLN A 109 -24.76 23.84 27.61
#